data_AF-A0A972DF28-F1
#
_entry.id   AF-A0A972DF28-F1
#
_cell.length_a   1.000
_cell.length_b   1.000
_cell.length_c   1.000
_cell.angle_alpha   90.00
_cell.angle_beta   90.00
_cell.angle_gamma   90.00
#
_symmetry.space_group_name_H-M   'P 1'
#
loop_
_entity.id
_entity.type
_entity.pdbx_description
1 polymer ?
#
loop_
_entity_poly.entity_id
_entity_poly.type
_entity_poly.pdbx_seq_one_letter_code
_entity_poly.pdbx_strand_id
1 'polypeptide(L)'
;MNESLLPPVQILEEKCLLARKIFEISDEINDILSGDEFEMDKIESLLEERETLISEIDELDEKLKTTDVSMLAESQKSISRIKNIFMETDKLEKENMDLLQTHMERHKKDIKRLNEIKKGNKGYMKQYGSAEGVFIDKNT
;
A
#
# COMPACT_ATOMS: atom_id res chain seq x y z
N MET A 1 24.47 33.36 5.77
CA MET A 1 24.52 32.48 4.59
C MET A 1 23.23 32.74 3.84
N ASN A 2 23.28 33.26 2.62
CA ASN A 2 22.08 33.44 1.79
C ASN A 2 21.71 32.06 1.25
N GLU A 3 20.75 31.40 1.87
CA GLU A 3 19.99 30.37 1.17
C GLU A 3 19.34 31.07 -0.03
N SER A 4 19.77 30.69 -1.24
CA SER A 4 19.16 31.15 -2.47
C SER A 4 17.71 30.66 -2.47
N LEU A 5 16.79 31.51 -2.02
CA LEU A 5 15.35 31.27 -2.11
C LEU A 5 15.01 30.99 -3.58
N LEU A 6 14.63 29.75 -3.88
CA LEU A 6 14.11 29.39 -5.20
C LEU A 6 12.89 30.28 -5.49
N PRO A 7 12.76 30.81 -6.72
CA PRO A 7 11.56 31.51 -7.14
C PRO A 7 10.32 30.65 -6.91
N PRO A 8 9.17 31.25 -6.50
CA PRO A 8 7.96 30.48 -6.18
C PRO A 8 7.47 29.57 -7.31
N VAL A 9 7.65 29.97 -8.57
CA VAL A 9 7.30 29.15 -9.74
C VAL A 9 8.18 27.89 -9.81
N GLN A 10 9.46 27.98 -9.46
CA GLN A 10 10.35 26.81 -9.44
C GLN A 10 9.95 25.84 -8.33
N ILE A 11 9.60 26.35 -7.14
CA ILE A 11 9.07 25.53 -6.05
C ILE A 11 7.80 24.79 -6.49
N LEU A 12 6.88 25.46 -7.19
CA LEU A 12 5.66 24.82 -7.72
C LEU A 12 5.93 23.78 -8.82
N GLU A 13 6.96 23.97 -9.64
CA GLU A 13 7.38 22.95 -10.62
C GLU A 13 8.02 21.73 -9.92
N GLU A 14 8.82 21.95 -8.87
CA GLU A 14 9.34 20.85 -8.06
C GLU A 14 8.20 20.05 -7.40
N LYS A 15 7.21 20.74 -6.82
CA LYS A 15 6.01 20.08 -6.29
C LYS A 15 5.25 19.30 -7.37
N CYS A 16 5.16 19.82 -8.61
CA CYS A 16 4.56 19.07 -9.72
C CYS A 16 5.30 17.77 -10.01
N LEU A 17 6.63 17.76 -9.94
CA LEU A 17 7.45 16.56 -10.17
C LEU A 17 7.26 15.54 -9.04
N LEU A 18 7.28 16.00 -7.78
CA LEU A 18 7.04 15.12 -6.63
C LEU A 18 5.63 14.52 -6.66
N ALA A 19 4.60 15.31 -6.97
CA ALA A 19 3.24 14.81 -7.11
C ALA A 19 3.12 13.74 -8.21
N ARG A 20 3.86 13.87 -9.32
CA ARG A 20 3.90 12.85 -10.36
C ARG A 20 4.56 11.56 -9.90
N LYS A 21 5.68 11.64 -9.19
CA LYS A 21 6.32 10.44 -8.61
C LYS A 21 5.37 9.73 -7.65
N ILE A 22 4.66 10.48 -6.82
CA ILE A 22 3.64 9.93 -5.92
C ILE A 22 2.56 9.19 -6.70
N PHE A 23 2.09 9.75 -7.83
CA PHE A 23 1.15 9.07 -8.71
C PHE A 23 1.74 7.79 -9.32
N GLU A 24 2.96 7.83 -9.85
CA GLU A 24 3.66 6.69 -10.45
C GLU A 24 3.84 5.55 -9.43
N ILE A 25 4.16 5.87 -8.16
CA ILE A 25 4.21 4.90 -7.07
C ILE A 25 2.84 4.27 -6.82
N SER A 26 1.77 5.07 -6.78
CA SER A 26 0.40 4.55 -6.60
C SER A 26 -0.02 3.62 -7.76
N ASP A 27 0.43 3.90 -8.98
CA ASP A 27 0.20 3.08 -10.18
C ASP A 27 1.00 1.77 -10.11
N GLU A 28 2.27 1.82 -9.71
CA GLU A 28 3.07 0.62 -9.50
C GLU A 28 2.50 -0.28 -8.40
N ILE A 29 1.99 0.30 -7.30
CA ILE A 29 1.28 -0.46 -6.27
C ILE A 29 0.02 -1.11 -6.86
N ASN A 30 -0.72 -0.41 -7.74
CA ASN A 30 -1.90 -0.98 -8.40
C ASN A 30 -1.53 -2.20 -9.26
N ASP A 31 -0.45 -2.09 -10.04
CA ASP A 31 0.06 -3.17 -10.88
C ASP A 31 0.43 -4.40 -10.03
N ILE A 32 1.14 -4.21 -8.91
CA ILE A 32 1.50 -5.30 -7.99
C ILE A 32 0.24 -5.94 -7.40
N LEU A 33 -0.73 -5.13 -6.96
CA LEU A 33 -1.97 -5.62 -6.36
C LEU A 33 -2.90 -6.31 -7.37
N SER A 34 -2.86 -5.90 -8.63
CA SER A 34 -3.64 -6.50 -9.71
C SER A 34 -2.97 -7.76 -10.28
N GLY A 35 -1.66 -7.94 -10.02
CA GLY A 35 -0.88 -9.09 -10.43
C GLY A 35 -1.20 -10.38 -9.65
N ASP A 36 -0.63 -11.49 -10.15
CA ASP A 36 -0.74 -12.80 -9.52
C ASP A 36 0.25 -13.00 -8.36
N GLU A 37 1.40 -12.33 -8.41
CA GLU A 37 2.44 -12.38 -7.38
C GLU A 37 2.30 -11.20 -6.41
N PHE A 38 1.97 -11.51 -5.16
CA PHE A 38 1.79 -10.50 -4.13
C PHE A 38 3.14 -10.19 -3.46
N GLU A 39 3.77 -9.09 -3.87
CA GLU A 39 5.06 -8.61 -3.36
C GLU A 39 4.89 -7.60 -2.21
N MET A 40 4.51 -8.09 -1.02
CA MET A 40 4.25 -7.20 0.13
C MET A 40 5.44 -6.32 0.51
N ASP A 41 6.65 -6.87 0.52
CA ASP A 41 7.87 -6.13 0.88
C ASP A 41 8.14 -4.97 -0.10
N LYS A 42 7.78 -5.15 -1.38
CA LYS A 42 7.90 -4.11 -2.40
C LYS A 42 6.86 -3.01 -2.19
N ILE A 43 5.62 -3.38 -1.87
CA ILE A 43 4.55 -2.43 -1.54
C ILE A 43 4.94 -1.59 -0.31
N GLU A 44 5.50 -2.22 0.73
CA GLU A 44 5.97 -1.53 1.93
C GLU A 44 7.07 -0.50 1.59
N SER A 45 8.09 -0.91 0.83
CA SER A 45 9.16 0.01 0.39
C SER A 45 8.62 1.18 -0.44
N LEU A 46 7.63 0.95 -1.31
CA LEU A 46 7.01 2.00 -2.12
C LEU A 46 6.20 2.98 -1.27
N LEU A 47 5.51 2.50 -0.23
CA LEU A 47 4.80 3.36 0.72
C LEU A 47 5.75 4.23 1.54
N GLU A 48 6.88 3.69 1.99
CA GLU A 48 7.92 4.46 2.69
C GLU A 48 8.53 5.56 1.80
N GLU A 49 8.82 5.26 0.53
CA GLU A 49 9.27 6.26 -0.44
C GLU A 49 8.24 7.38 -0.60
N ARG A 50 6.96 7.00 -0.68
CA ARG A 50 5.86 7.95 -0.81
C ARG A 50 5.73 8.88 0.40
N GLU A 51 5.86 8.37 1.62
CA GLU A 51 5.87 9.19 2.84
C GLU A 51 7.00 10.23 2.84
N THR A 52 8.17 9.83 2.32
CA THR A 52 9.32 10.73 2.15
C THR A 52 8.99 11.85 1.15
N LEU A 53 8.41 11.51 -0.01
CA LEU A 53 8.01 12.51 -1.02
C LEU A 53 6.92 13.47 -0.52
N ILE A 54 5.98 13.00 0.31
CA ILE A 54 4.98 13.85 0.95
C ILE A 54 5.64 14.84 1.91
N SER A 55 6.61 14.37 2.70
CA SER A 55 7.37 15.22 3.61
C SER A 55 8.14 16.32 2.85
N GLU A 56 8.74 15.99 1.70
CA GLU A 56 9.38 16.98 0.83
C GLU A 56 8.38 18.02 0.29
N ILE A 57 7.17 17.60 -0.08
CA ILE A 57 6.09 18.50 -0.51
C ILE A 57 5.69 19.46 0.62
N ASP A 58 5.58 18.97 1.85
CA ASP A 58 5.24 19.78 3.02
C ASP A 58 6.32 20.85 3.30
N GLU A 59 7.61 20.49 3.17
CA GLU A 59 8.71 21.45 3.28
C GLU A 59 8.65 22.54 2.20
N LEU A 60 8.27 22.17 0.97
CA LEU A 60 8.08 23.14 -0.12
C LEU A 60 6.86 24.04 0.14
N ASP A 61 5.81 23.53 0.77
CA ASP A 61 4.65 24.32 1.19
C ASP A 61 4.99 25.34 2.27
N GLU A 62 5.81 24.98 3.25
CA GLU A 62 6.32 25.93 4.25
C GLU A 62 7.07 27.10 3.60
N LYS A 63 7.88 26.83 2.57
CA LYS A 63 8.61 27.86 1.82
C LYS A 63 7.68 28.82 1.05
N LEU A 64 6.47 28.37 0.68
CA LEU A 64 5.49 29.17 -0.05
C LEU A 64 4.53 29.96 0.85
N LYS A 65 4.42 29.65 2.15
CA LYS A 65 3.44 30.27 3.07
C LYS A 65 3.47 31.80 3.09
N THR A 66 4.65 32.39 2.96
CA THR A 66 4.82 33.86 3.01
C THR A 66 4.82 34.52 1.64
N THR A 67 4.63 33.75 0.56
CA THR A 67 4.70 34.27 -0.81
C THR A 67 3.33 34.25 -1.47
N ASP A 68 2.85 35.42 -1.88
CA ASP A 68 1.63 35.52 -2.67
C ASP A 68 1.87 35.04 -4.11
N VAL A 69 1.56 33.76 -4.34
CA VAL A 69 1.62 33.13 -5.66
C VAL A 69 0.33 33.33 -6.48
N SER A 70 -0.68 33.99 -5.91
CA SER A 70 -2.01 34.09 -6.55
C SER A 70 -2.03 35.00 -7.78
N MET A 71 -1.09 35.95 -7.85
CA MET A 71 -1.04 36.98 -8.88
C MET A 71 -0.34 36.55 -10.18
N LEU A 72 0.27 35.36 -10.20
CA LEU A 72 1.03 34.85 -11.35
C LEU A 72 0.26 33.73 -12.06
N ALA A 73 -0.02 33.95 -13.36
CA ALA A 73 -0.74 32.97 -14.19
C ALA A 73 -0.02 31.61 -14.27
N GLU A 74 1.32 31.62 -14.31
CA GLU A 74 2.13 30.40 -14.29
C GLU A 74 1.96 29.61 -12.99
N SER A 75 1.97 30.30 -11.84
CA SER A 75 1.71 29.67 -10.54
C SER A 75 0.32 29.03 -10.47
N GLN A 76 -0.71 29.70 -10.99
CA GLN A 76 -2.06 29.13 -11.06
C GLN A 76 -2.10 27.85 -11.89
N LYS A 77 -1.43 27.85 -13.05
CA LYS A 77 -1.33 26.67 -13.91
C LYS A 77 -0.67 25.49 -13.19
N SER A 78 0.42 25.74 -12.48
CA SER A 78 1.12 24.69 -11.71
C SER A 78 0.27 24.18 -10.55
N ILE A 79 -0.41 25.07 -9.80
CA ILE A 79 -1.35 24.68 -8.73
C ILE A 79 -2.47 23.81 -9.28
N SER A 80 -3.09 24.18 -10.40
CA SER A 80 -4.13 23.38 -11.03
C SER A 80 -3.62 22.00 -11.46
N ARG A 81 -2.40 21.92 -11.99
CA ARG A 81 -1.77 20.65 -12.37
C ARG A 81 -1.52 19.75 -11.17
N ILE A 82 -0.97 20.30 -10.08
CA ILE A 82 -0.76 19.56 -8.81
C ILE A 82 -2.09 19.01 -8.29
N LYS A 83 -3.14 19.85 -8.25
CA LYS A 83 -4.48 19.42 -7.82
C LYS A 83 -5.03 18.27 -8.66
N ASN A 84 -4.91 18.36 -9.98
CA ASN A 84 -5.38 17.30 -10.87
C ASN A 84 -4.63 15.98 -10.64
N ILE A 85 -3.30 16.03 -10.47
CA ILE A 85 -2.49 14.84 -10.17
C ILE A 85 -2.98 14.19 -8.87
N PHE A 86 -3.10 14.96 -7.78
CA PHE A 86 -3.59 14.40 -6.52
C PHE A 86 -5.03 13.87 -6.58
N MET A 87 -5.89 14.47 -7.40
CA MET A 87 -7.23 13.93 -7.65
C MET A 87 -7.20 12.59 -8.40
N GLU A 88 -6.26 12.40 -9.31
CA GLU A 88 -6.05 11.12 -10.01
C GLU A 88 -5.43 10.09 -9.07
N THR A 89 -4.43 10.49 -8.27
CA THR A 89 -3.83 9.65 -7.23
C THR A 89 -4.87 9.15 -6.23
N ASP A 90 -5.77 10.01 -5.72
CA ASP A 90 -6.82 9.61 -4.77
C ASP A 90 -7.81 8.59 -5.35
N LYS A 91 -8.06 8.62 -6.66
CA LYS A 91 -8.88 7.59 -7.32
C LYS A 91 -8.14 6.25 -7.34
N LEU A 92 -6.86 6.29 -7.73
CA LEU A 92 -6.03 5.09 -7.80
C LEU A 92 -5.80 4.47 -6.42
N GLU A 93 -5.68 5.29 -5.38
CA GLU A 93 -5.60 4.82 -3.99
C GLU A 93 -6.86 4.08 -3.54
N LYS A 94 -8.06 4.55 -3.95
CA LYS A 94 -9.31 3.84 -3.67
C LYS A 94 -9.31 2.47 -4.34
N GLU A 95 -8.87 2.40 -5.60
CA GLU A 95 -8.74 1.14 -6.32
C GLU A 95 -7.73 0.20 -5.62
N ASN A 96 -6.58 0.71 -5.21
CA ASN A 96 -5.58 -0.05 -4.46
C ASN A 96 -6.13 -0.60 -3.13
N MET A 97 -6.89 0.22 -2.40
CA MET A 97 -7.55 -0.20 -1.15
C MET A 97 -8.57 -1.31 -1.38
N ASP A 98 -9.39 -1.21 -2.44
CA ASP A 98 -10.37 -2.24 -2.80
C ASP A 98 -9.69 -3.56 -3.21
N LEU A 99 -8.56 -3.49 -3.93
CA LEU A 99 -7.75 -4.66 -4.29
C LEU A 99 -7.13 -5.32 -3.06
N LEU A 100 -6.51 -4.54 -2.16
CA LEU A 100 -5.97 -5.02 -0.89
C LEU A 100 -7.04 -5.71 -0.04
N GLN A 101 -8.23 -5.11 0.05
CA GLN A 101 -9.35 -5.70 0.77
C GLN A 101 -9.79 -7.04 0.14
N THR A 102 -9.80 -7.12 -1.19
CA THR A 102 -10.12 -8.35 -1.92
C THR A 102 -9.13 -9.47 -1.61
N HIS A 103 -7.83 -9.16 -1.61
CA HIS A 103 -6.77 -10.11 -1.21
C HIS A 103 -6.91 -10.56 0.24
N MET A 104 -7.18 -9.63 1.16
CA MET A 104 -7.40 -9.93 2.57
C MET A 104 -8.58 -10.91 2.75
N GLU A 105 -9.70 -10.70 2.05
CA GLU A 105 -10.86 -11.60 2.13
C GLU A 105 -10.57 -12.98 1.52
N ARG A 106 -9.75 -13.06 0.48
CA ARG A 106 -9.27 -14.34 -0.08
C ARG A 106 -8.46 -15.12 0.96
N HIS A 107 -7.47 -14.47 1.58
CA HIS A 107 -6.65 -15.12 2.61
C HIS A 107 -7.44 -15.52 3.86
N LYS A 108 -8.45 -14.74 4.28
CA LYS A 108 -9.38 -15.15 5.36
C LYS A 108 -10.10 -16.45 5.03
N LYS A 109 -10.55 -16.64 3.78
CA LYS A 109 -11.18 -17.89 3.34
C LYS A 109 -10.19 -19.06 3.37
N ASP A 110 -8.95 -18.85 2.94
CA ASP A 110 -7.90 -19.87 2.96
C ASP A 110 -7.57 -20.30 4.39
N ILE A 111 -7.44 -19.36 5.32
CA ILE A 111 -7.25 -19.64 6.76
C ILE A 111 -8.41 -20.46 7.32
N LYS A 112 -9.66 -20.13 6.95
CA LYS A 112 -10.84 -20.90 7.38
C LYS A 112 -10.77 -22.34 6.86
N ARG A 113 -10.43 -22.53 5.58
CA ARG A 113 -10.28 -23.85 4.96
C ARG A 113 -9.18 -24.68 5.64
N LEU A 114 -8.03 -24.08 5.93
CA LEU A 114 -6.95 -24.75 6.67
C LEU A 114 -7.38 -25.21 8.06
N ASN A 115 -8.17 -24.39 8.76
CA ASN A 115 -8.70 -24.75 10.07
C ASN A 115 -9.69 -25.92 10.00
N GLU A 116 -10.52 -26.00 8.96
CA GLU A 116 -11.43 -27.13 8.73
C GLU A 116 -10.66 -28.42 8.44
N ILE A 117 -9.63 -28.36 7.59
CA ILE A 117 -8.73 -29.49 7.33
C ILE A 117 -8.05 -29.96 8.62
N LYS A 118 -7.54 -29.03 9.43
CA LYS A 118 -6.90 -29.34 10.72
C LYS A 118 -7.87 -30.04 11.69
N LYS A 119 -9.16 -29.66 11.69
CA LYS A 119 -10.20 -30.35 12.47
C LYS A 119 -10.43 -31.77 11.96
N GLY A 120 -10.49 -31.97 10.63
CA GLY A 120 -10.59 -33.28 9.99
C GLY A 120 -9.42 -34.19 10.39
N ASN A 121 -8.19 -33.69 10.27
CA ASN A 121 -6.98 -34.43 10.67
C ASN A 121 -7.01 -34.84 12.14
N LYS A 122 -7.44 -33.95 13.05
CA LYS A 122 -7.62 -34.29 14.47
C LYS A 122 -8.69 -35.36 14.69
N GLY A 123 -9.78 -35.33 13.94
CA GLY A 123 -10.82 -36.36 13.98
C GLY A 123 -10.28 -37.73 13.58
N TYR A 124 -9.53 -37.80 12.48
CA TYR A 124 -8.87 -39.01 12.03
C TYR A 124 -7.89 -39.55 13.08
N MET A 125 -6.98 -38.71 13.60
CA MET A 125 -6.01 -39.13 14.63
C MET A 125 -6.69 -39.69 15.90
N LYS A 126 -7.86 -39.17 16.29
CA LYS A 126 -8.63 -39.72 17.42
C LYS A 126 -9.23 -41.09 17.13
N GLN A 127 -9.59 -41.39 15.89
CA GLN A 127 -10.16 -42.69 15.50
C GLN A 127 -9.11 -43.81 15.51
N TYR A 128 -7.84 -43.49 15.23
CA TYR A 128 -6.74 -44.48 15.20
C TYR A 128 -5.89 -44.51 16.47
N GLY A 129 -6.07 -43.57 17.40
CA GLY A 129 -5.41 -43.59 18.71
C GLY A 129 -5.96 -44.65 19.69
N SER A 130 -7.01 -45.37 19.30
CA SER A 130 -7.67 -46.39 20.14
C SER A 130 -7.77 -47.76 19.47
N ALA A 131 -6.98 -48.05 18.44
CA ALA A 131 -6.82 -49.42 17.91
C ALA A 131 -5.95 -50.25 18.88
N GLU A 132 -6.59 -50.71 19.94
CA GLU A 132 -6.34 -51.86 20.80
C GLU A 132 -4.94 -52.52 20.80
N GLY A 133 -4.27 -52.45 21.96
CA GLY A 133 -3.50 -53.59 22.45
C GLY A 133 -4.44 -54.58 23.15
N VAL A 134 -5.03 -55.52 22.40
CA VAL A 134 -5.68 -56.70 23.01
C VAL A 134 -4.58 -57.67 23.43
N PHE A 135 -4.29 -57.75 24.72
CA PHE A 135 -3.53 -58.87 25.29
C PHE A 135 -4.47 -60.06 25.45
N ILE A 136 -4.36 -61.04 24.54
CA ILE A 136 -4.95 -62.36 24.74
C ILE A 136 -3.96 -63.16 25.59
N ASP A 137 -4.23 -63.29 26.89
CA ASP A 137 -3.52 -64.26 27.73
C ASP A 137 -3.96 -65.68 27.34
N LYS A 138 -3.04 -66.42 26.71
CA LYS A 138 -3.21 -67.86 26.48
C LYS A 138 -2.66 -68.60 27.69
N ASN A 139 -3.47 -68.68 28.75
CA ASN A 139 -3.32 -69.71 29.77
C ASN A 139 -4.54 -70.63 29.71
N THR A 140 -4.43 -71.63 28.83
CA THR A 140 -5.14 -72.92 28.90
C THR A 140 -4.09 -74.01 29.03
#